data_AF-A0A925X0M7-F1
#
_entry.id   AF-A0A925X0M7-F1
#
_cell.length_a   1.000
_cell.length_b   1.000
_cell.length_c   1.000
_cell.angle_alpha   90.00
_cell.angle_beta   90.00
_cell.angle_gamma   90.00
#
_symmetry.space_group_name_H-M   'P 1'
#
loop_
_entity.id
_entity.type
_entity.pdbx_description
1 polymer ?
#
loop_
_entity_poly.entity_id
_entity_poly.type
_entity_poly.pdbx_seq_one_letter_code
_entity_poly.pdbx_strand_id
1 'polypeptide(L)'
;MSSTSPVELQHESQAPGAAEARLDGGIERPGPASRGTVRFCFIDALRGLAALFVLVFHLFLGFHETPVFAHIHHWVRSTIWRGCTGVYIFFVISGFVIAYSIKERRVDGRFIGRFALRRSIRLDPSYWAATLVSALMAWKLHGISPHELPPPTLKLILAHFAYLPEFLGCKFFIGVFWTLCIEIQLYVTIVLLIGGLQWLSRTPEPPVGDAN
;
A
#
# COMPACT_ATOMS: atom_id res chain seq x y z
N MET A 1 -25.02 18.82 -90.36
CA MET A 1 -25.09 18.80 -88.88
C MET A 1 -24.33 20.02 -88.38
N SER A 2 -25.05 21.12 -88.20
CA SER A 2 -24.51 22.45 -87.88
C SER A 2 -24.72 22.70 -86.39
N SER A 3 -23.63 22.95 -85.66
CA SER A 3 -23.64 23.23 -84.23
C SER A 3 -23.79 24.73 -84.02
N THR A 4 -24.89 25.11 -83.37
CA THR A 4 -25.22 26.49 -82.98
C THR A 4 -24.45 26.94 -81.74
N SER A 5 -24.11 28.23 -81.75
CA SER A 5 -23.76 29.11 -80.61
C SER A 5 -24.83 30.24 -80.61
N PRO A 6 -24.89 31.19 -79.66
CA PRO A 6 -24.82 31.17 -78.19
C PRO A 6 -26.11 31.76 -77.56
N VAL A 7 -26.34 31.59 -76.25
CA VAL A 7 -27.26 32.47 -75.49
C VAL A 7 -26.61 32.88 -74.18
N GLU A 8 -26.47 34.19 -74.06
CA GLU A 8 -25.93 35.00 -72.98
C GLU A 8 -27.03 35.25 -71.93
N LEU A 9 -26.78 34.93 -70.65
CA LEU A 9 -27.58 35.41 -69.52
C LEU A 9 -26.70 35.70 -68.30
N GLN A 10 -26.38 36.99 -68.17
CA GLN A 10 -26.56 37.83 -66.98
C GLN A 10 -26.13 37.29 -65.60
N HIS A 11 -25.02 37.87 -65.11
CA HIS A 11 -24.98 38.75 -63.94
C HIS A 11 -25.96 38.45 -62.78
N GLU A 12 -25.49 37.71 -61.77
CA GLU A 12 -25.93 37.96 -60.39
C GLU A 12 -24.71 38.00 -59.47
N SER A 13 -24.52 39.18 -58.87
CA SER A 13 -23.43 39.48 -57.95
C SER A 13 -23.83 38.94 -56.57
N GLN A 14 -23.13 37.93 -56.07
CA GLN A 14 -23.27 37.49 -54.69
C GLN A 14 -21.90 37.54 -53.99
N ALA A 15 -21.77 38.49 -53.07
CA ALA A 15 -20.58 38.71 -52.27
C ALA A 15 -20.31 37.51 -51.33
N PRO A 16 -19.07 36.99 -51.25
CA PRO A 16 -18.68 36.05 -50.21
C PRO A 16 -18.27 36.82 -48.94
N GLY A 17 -19.26 37.27 -48.17
CA GLY A 17 -19.08 37.78 -46.81
C GLY A 17 -19.37 36.69 -45.77
N ALA A 18 -18.60 35.60 -45.75
CA ALA A 18 -18.74 34.54 -44.72
C ALA A 18 -17.48 33.68 -44.55
N ALA A 19 -16.28 34.25 -44.78
CA ALA A 19 -15.02 33.50 -44.83
C ALA A 19 -14.13 33.56 -43.57
N GLU A 20 -14.47 34.24 -42.48
CA GLU A 20 -13.46 34.49 -41.41
C GLU A 20 -13.95 34.38 -39.95
N ALA A 21 -14.76 33.38 -39.59
CA ALA A 21 -15.19 33.27 -38.18
C ALA A 21 -15.20 31.87 -37.54
N ARG A 22 -14.58 30.84 -38.14
CA ARG A 22 -14.54 29.48 -37.55
C ARG A 22 -13.25 28.70 -37.77
N LEU A 23 -12.09 29.38 -37.72
CA LEU A 23 -10.77 28.72 -37.70
C LEU A 23 -9.91 29.28 -36.55
N ASP A 24 -10.39 29.16 -35.33
CA ASP A 24 -9.52 29.15 -34.15
C ASP A 24 -9.77 27.79 -33.47
N GLY A 25 -8.94 26.77 -33.70
CA GLY A 25 -7.54 26.81 -33.31
C GLY A 25 -7.35 26.37 -31.85
N GLY A 26 -8.41 25.98 -31.15
CA GLY A 26 -8.32 25.35 -29.84
C GLY A 26 -8.04 23.86 -29.94
N ILE A 27 -6.81 23.46 -30.27
CA ILE A 27 -6.32 22.16 -29.78
C ILE A 27 -6.28 22.30 -28.26
N GLU A 28 -7.33 21.84 -27.58
CA GLU A 28 -7.28 21.62 -26.15
C GLU A 28 -6.06 20.75 -25.88
N ARG A 29 -4.99 21.37 -25.39
CA ARG A 29 -3.82 20.63 -24.94
C ARG A 29 -4.34 19.70 -23.85
N PRO A 30 -4.23 18.36 -23.98
CA PRO A 30 -4.59 17.48 -22.89
C PRO A 30 -3.81 17.97 -21.66
N GLY A 31 -4.56 18.40 -20.64
CA GLY A 31 -4.00 18.86 -19.38
C GLY A 31 -3.01 17.82 -18.85
N PRO A 32 -2.03 18.21 -18.02
CA PRO A 32 -0.93 17.36 -17.60
C PRO A 32 -1.50 16.02 -17.13
N ALA A 33 -1.26 14.97 -17.95
CA ALA A 33 -1.77 13.64 -17.72
C ALA A 33 -1.54 13.31 -16.25
N SER A 34 -2.63 13.06 -15.51
CA SER A 34 -2.57 12.57 -14.15
C SER A 34 -1.51 11.48 -14.15
N ARG A 35 -0.38 11.68 -13.43
CA ARG A 35 0.70 10.69 -13.39
C ARG A 35 0.09 9.39 -12.92
N GLY A 36 -0.25 8.52 -13.86
CA GLY A 36 -0.96 7.29 -13.59
C GLY A 36 -0.07 6.48 -12.67
N THR A 37 -0.51 6.29 -11.42
CA THR A 37 0.10 5.29 -10.56
C THR A 37 -0.01 3.97 -11.31
N VAL A 38 1.12 3.37 -11.67
CA VAL A 38 1.16 2.03 -12.26
C VAL A 38 0.50 1.09 -11.26
N ARG A 39 -0.75 0.68 -11.54
CA ARG A 39 -1.52 -0.23 -10.69
C ARG A 39 -1.28 -1.64 -11.20
N PHE A 40 -0.65 -2.46 -10.36
CA PHE A 40 -0.46 -3.87 -10.64
C PHE A 40 -1.71 -4.64 -10.22
N CYS A 41 -2.68 -4.77 -11.15
CA CYS A 41 -3.92 -5.50 -10.91
C CYS A 41 -3.67 -6.91 -10.35
N PHE A 42 -2.66 -7.61 -10.86
CA PHE A 42 -2.26 -8.93 -10.35
C PHE A 42 -1.83 -8.91 -8.88
N ILE A 43 -1.04 -7.90 -8.48
CA ILE A 43 -0.60 -7.75 -7.08
C ILE A 43 -1.78 -7.44 -6.18
N ASP A 44 -2.70 -6.57 -6.62
CA ASP A 44 -3.92 -6.25 -5.87
C ASP A 44 -4.82 -7.49 -5.71
N ALA A 45 -4.97 -8.31 -6.77
CA ALA A 45 -5.70 -9.57 -6.72
C ALA A 45 -5.06 -10.58 -5.74
N LEU A 46 -3.72 -10.69 -5.77
CA LEU A 46 -2.99 -11.58 -4.88
C LEU A 46 -3.12 -11.16 -3.41
N ARG A 47 -3.16 -9.85 -3.13
CA ARG A 47 -3.48 -9.32 -1.79
C ARG A 47 -4.91 -9.65 -1.37
N GLY A 48 -5.87 -9.54 -2.29
CA GLY A 48 -7.26 -9.91 -2.03
C GLY A 48 -7.41 -11.39 -1.67
N LEU A 49 -6.73 -12.27 -2.42
CA LEU A 49 -6.71 -13.70 -2.13
C LEU A 49 -6.04 -14.01 -0.78
N ALA A 50 -4.91 -13.35 -0.49
CA ALA A 50 -4.24 -13.47 0.80
C ALA A 50 -5.14 -13.01 1.97
N ALA A 51 -5.86 -11.89 1.79
CA ALA A 51 -6.81 -11.39 2.78
C ALA A 51 -7.93 -12.40 3.05
N LEU A 52 -8.44 -13.07 2.01
CA LEU A 52 -9.48 -14.09 2.15
C LEU A 52 -9.00 -15.30 2.96
N PHE A 53 -7.79 -15.80 2.69
CA PHE A 53 -7.20 -16.89 3.48
C PHE A 53 -7.04 -16.53 4.95
N VAL A 54 -6.56 -15.31 5.24
CA VAL A 54 -6.41 -14.80 6.60
C VAL A 54 -7.77 -14.61 7.27
N LEU A 55 -8.78 -14.10 6.56
CA LEU A 55 -10.13 -13.91 7.06
C LEU A 55 -10.76 -15.25 7.45
N VAL A 56 -10.73 -16.24 6.56
CA VAL A 56 -11.26 -17.59 6.83
C VAL A 56 -10.57 -18.19 8.04
N PHE A 57 -9.23 -18.12 8.11
CA PHE A 57 -8.48 -18.60 9.27
C PHE A 57 -8.96 -17.96 10.59
N HIS A 58 -9.08 -16.63 10.64
CA HIS A 58 -9.50 -15.92 11.87
C HIS A 58 -10.96 -16.16 12.24
N LEU A 59 -11.85 -16.29 11.25
CA LEU A 59 -13.25 -16.64 11.49
C LEU A 59 -13.34 -17.98 12.22
N PHE A 60 -12.64 -19.00 11.73
CA PHE A 60 -12.69 -20.34 12.32
C PHE A 60 -11.82 -20.52 13.57
N LEU A 61 -10.83 -19.65 13.80
CA LEU A 61 -10.04 -19.66 15.03
C LEU A 61 -10.93 -19.48 16.27
N GLY A 62 -11.95 -18.62 16.20
CA GLY A 62 -12.91 -18.42 17.29
C GLY A 62 -13.92 -19.56 17.47
N PHE A 63 -14.14 -20.39 16.44
CA PHE A 63 -15.06 -21.52 16.49
C PHE A 63 -14.37 -22.87 16.72
N HIS A 64 -13.03 -22.89 16.83
CA HIS A 64 -12.24 -24.12 16.90
C HIS A 64 -12.68 -25.06 18.04
N GLU A 65 -13.06 -24.49 19.18
CA GLU A 65 -13.49 -25.23 20.38
C GLU A 65 -14.97 -25.65 20.34
N THR A 66 -15.70 -25.32 19.28
CA THR A 66 -17.12 -25.68 19.19
C THR A 66 -17.32 -27.12 18.72
N PRO A 67 -18.36 -27.83 19.21
CA PRO A 67 -18.68 -29.18 18.75
C PRO A 67 -18.89 -29.24 17.24
N VAL A 68 -19.47 -28.18 16.64
CA VAL A 68 -19.75 -28.09 15.20
C VAL A 68 -18.46 -28.17 14.38
N PHE A 69 -17.38 -27.52 14.83
CA PHE A 69 -16.10 -27.54 14.13
C PHE A 69 -15.45 -28.94 14.14
N ALA A 70 -15.68 -29.73 15.20
CA ALA A 70 -15.21 -31.11 15.28
C ALA A 70 -15.88 -32.05 14.27
N HIS A 71 -17.09 -31.72 13.79
CA HIS A 71 -17.81 -32.49 12.76
C HIS A 71 -17.34 -32.17 11.34
N ILE A 72 -16.55 -31.11 11.15
CA ILE A 72 -15.97 -30.77 9.84
C ILE A 72 -14.87 -31.78 9.49
N HIS A 73 -14.89 -32.26 8.25
CA HIS A 73 -13.92 -33.22 7.78
C HIS A 73 -12.46 -32.71 7.93
N HIS A 74 -11.55 -33.60 8.33
CA HIS A 74 -10.17 -33.26 8.67
C HIS A 74 -9.42 -32.44 7.58
N TRP A 75 -9.58 -32.78 6.29
CA TRP A 75 -8.95 -32.05 5.18
C TRP A 75 -9.38 -30.57 5.11
N VAL A 76 -10.66 -30.27 5.39
CA VAL A 76 -11.19 -28.91 5.39
C VAL A 76 -10.60 -28.12 6.55
N ARG A 77 -10.61 -28.70 7.75
CA ARG A 77 -10.02 -28.10 8.96
C ARG A 77 -8.52 -27.81 8.78
N SER A 78 -7.77 -28.75 8.21
CA SER A 78 -6.35 -28.56 7.89
C SER A 78 -6.15 -27.40 6.90
N THR A 79 -6.98 -27.31 5.87
CA THR A 79 -6.93 -26.21 4.89
C THR A 79 -7.19 -24.85 5.54
N ILE A 80 -8.22 -24.76 6.38
CA ILE A 80 -8.56 -23.54 7.14
C ILE A 80 -7.36 -23.11 8.01
N TRP A 81 -6.74 -24.05 8.72
CA TRP A 81 -5.60 -23.76 9.59
C TRP A 81 -4.40 -23.23 8.80
N ARG A 82 -4.19 -23.72 7.58
CA ARG A 82 -3.16 -23.22 6.66
C ARG A 82 -3.48 -21.81 6.11
N GLY A 83 -4.68 -21.27 6.32
CA GLY A 83 -5.04 -19.92 5.90
C GLY A 83 -4.16 -18.83 6.53
N CYS A 84 -3.51 -19.11 7.66
CA CYS A 84 -2.48 -18.24 8.25
C CYS A 84 -1.30 -17.96 7.31
N THR A 85 -1.03 -18.85 6.34
CA THR A 85 0.04 -18.67 5.35
C THR A 85 -0.21 -17.51 4.38
N GLY A 86 -1.44 -17.01 4.29
CA GLY A 86 -1.76 -15.80 3.52
C GLY A 86 -0.95 -14.58 3.98
N VAL A 87 -0.52 -14.54 5.25
CA VAL A 87 0.35 -13.48 5.78
C VAL A 87 1.69 -13.41 5.03
N TYR A 88 2.28 -14.55 4.67
CA TYR A 88 3.55 -14.57 3.94
C TYR A 88 3.46 -13.90 2.57
N ILE A 89 2.30 -14.02 1.90
CA ILE A 89 2.04 -13.36 0.62
C ILE A 89 2.09 -11.84 0.79
N PHE A 90 1.52 -11.29 1.87
CA PHE A 90 1.62 -9.86 2.15
C PHE A 90 3.07 -9.40 2.34
N PHE A 91 3.90 -10.18 3.04
CA PHE A 91 5.30 -9.86 3.23
C PHE A 91 6.09 -9.88 1.92
N VAL A 92 5.90 -10.91 1.08
CA VAL A 92 6.55 -11.01 -0.24
C VAL A 92 6.14 -9.85 -1.14
N ILE A 93 4.84 -9.52 -1.18
CA ILE A 93 4.32 -8.38 -1.95
C ILE A 93 4.89 -7.05 -1.41
N SER A 94 4.94 -6.87 -0.09
CA SER A 94 5.51 -5.67 0.53
C SER A 94 6.99 -5.51 0.14
N GLY A 95 7.79 -6.58 0.19
CA GLY A 95 9.19 -6.56 -0.26
C GLY A 95 9.32 -6.25 -1.76
N PHE A 96 8.51 -6.89 -2.60
CA PHE A 96 8.48 -6.64 -4.04
C PHE A 96 8.16 -5.18 -4.39
N VAL A 97 7.11 -4.61 -3.77
CA VAL A 97 6.71 -3.21 -4.02
C VAL A 97 7.81 -2.24 -3.61
N ILE A 98 8.55 -2.53 -2.54
CA ILE A 98 9.68 -1.70 -2.10
C ILE A 98 10.84 -1.79 -3.09
N ALA A 99 11.26 -3.01 -3.44
CA ALA A 99 12.33 -3.22 -4.41
C ALA A 99 12.00 -2.55 -5.76
N TYR A 100 10.77 -2.69 -6.24
CA TYR A 100 10.30 -2.03 -7.46
C TYR A 100 10.31 -0.50 -7.33
N SER A 101 9.92 0.04 -6.18
CA SER A 101 9.93 1.48 -5.91
C SER A 101 11.34 2.09 -5.92
N ILE A 102 12.36 1.28 -5.60
CA ILE A 102 13.77 1.69 -5.54
C ILE A 102 14.47 1.57 -6.90
N LYS A 103 14.06 0.61 -7.75
CA LYS A 103 14.73 0.25 -9.01
C LYS A 103 15.05 1.44 -9.93
N GLU A 104 14.16 2.42 -10.02
CA GLU A 104 14.24 3.50 -11.02
C GLU A 104 14.55 4.89 -10.43
N ARG A 105 14.82 4.99 -9.12
CA ARG A 105 15.02 6.29 -8.46
C ARG A 105 16.25 6.30 -7.58
N ARG A 106 16.99 7.43 -7.57
CA ARG A 106 17.93 7.72 -6.50
C ARG A 106 17.16 7.71 -5.19
N VAL A 107 17.52 6.79 -4.30
CA VAL A 107 16.86 6.65 -3.00
C VAL A 107 17.29 7.83 -2.14
N ASP A 108 16.47 8.87 -2.12
CA ASP A 108 16.60 9.98 -1.18
C ASP A 108 15.74 9.69 0.07
N GLY A 109 16.16 10.15 1.24
CA GLY A 109 15.42 10.01 2.48
C GLY A 109 13.99 10.57 2.39
N ARG A 110 13.79 11.58 1.53
CA ARG A 110 12.45 12.13 1.22
C ARG A 110 11.54 11.14 0.48
N PHE A 111 12.09 10.30 -0.40
CA PHE A 111 11.32 9.30 -1.14
C PHE A 111 10.83 8.19 -0.19
N ILE A 112 11.75 7.69 0.62
CA ILE A 112 11.47 6.71 1.67
C ILE A 112 10.42 7.27 2.64
N GLY A 113 10.64 8.49 3.16
CA GLY A 113 9.71 9.12 4.11
C GLY A 113 8.32 9.29 3.53
N ARG A 114 8.19 9.68 2.25
CA ARG A 114 6.87 9.77 1.58
C ARG A 114 6.20 8.41 1.36
N PHE A 115 6.98 7.36 1.10
CA PHE A 115 6.46 6.00 0.98
C PHE A 115 5.95 5.48 2.32
N ALA A 116 6.77 5.60 3.38
CA ALA A 116 6.41 5.23 4.74
C ALA A 116 5.19 6.02 5.23
N LEU A 117 5.19 7.35 5.07
CA LEU A 117 4.09 8.21 5.51
C LEU A 117 2.76 7.85 4.86
N ARG A 118 2.73 7.61 3.54
CA ARG A 118 1.49 7.19 2.85
C ARG A 118 0.93 5.88 3.39
N ARG A 119 1.79 5.01 3.90
CA ARG A 119 1.38 3.73 4.46
C ARG A 119 0.96 3.86 5.93
N SER A 120 1.73 4.61 6.71
CA SER A 120 1.45 5.01 8.08
C SER A 120 0.08 5.68 8.23
N ILE A 121 -0.25 6.70 7.43
CA ILE A 121 -1.54 7.39 7.53
C ILE A 121 -2.76 6.47 7.27
N ARG A 122 -2.55 5.32 6.63
CA ARG A 122 -3.63 4.36 6.32
C ARG A 122 -3.74 3.24 7.36
N LEU A 123 -2.62 2.83 7.96
CA LEU A 123 -2.55 1.69 8.89
C LEU A 123 -2.51 2.13 10.36
N ASP A 124 -1.79 3.20 10.67
CA ASP A 124 -1.58 3.67 12.04
C ASP A 124 -2.90 4.10 12.73
N PRO A 125 -3.84 4.81 12.07
CA PRO A 125 -5.07 5.24 12.74
C PRO A 125 -5.93 4.07 13.19
N SER A 126 -6.08 3.03 12.35
CA SER A 126 -6.86 1.85 12.70
C SER A 126 -6.15 0.99 13.74
N TYR A 127 -4.82 0.90 13.68
CA TYR A 127 -4.02 0.19 14.67
C TYR A 127 -4.09 0.83 16.06
N TRP A 128 -3.93 2.15 16.16
CA TRP A 128 -4.02 2.87 17.45
C TRP A 128 -5.44 2.86 18.00
N ALA A 129 -6.46 3.02 17.16
CA ALA A 129 -7.85 2.89 17.58
C ALA A 129 -8.13 1.50 18.15
N ALA A 130 -7.71 0.44 17.44
CA ALA A 130 -7.87 -0.93 17.92
C ALA A 130 -7.10 -1.17 19.24
N THR A 131 -5.86 -0.68 19.34
CA THR A 131 -5.04 -0.78 20.56
C THR A 131 -5.71 -0.08 21.75
N LEU A 132 -6.25 1.12 21.55
CA LEU A 132 -6.94 1.87 22.60
C LEU A 132 -8.20 1.14 23.05
N VAL A 133 -9.02 0.66 22.12
CA VAL A 133 -10.23 -0.13 22.42
C VAL A 133 -9.86 -1.40 23.19
N SER A 134 -8.82 -2.13 22.75
CA SER A 134 -8.35 -3.33 23.44
C SER A 134 -7.80 -3.02 24.84
N ALA A 135 -7.08 -1.91 25.02
CA ALA A 135 -6.58 -1.50 26.32
C ALA A 135 -7.73 -1.10 27.28
N LEU A 136 -8.75 -0.40 26.79
CA LEU A 136 -9.95 -0.07 27.55
C LEU A 136 -10.73 -1.32 27.94
N MET A 137 -10.86 -2.26 27.01
CA MET A 137 -11.52 -3.55 27.24
C MET A 137 -10.75 -4.36 28.29
N ALA A 138 -9.42 -4.47 28.14
CA ALA A 138 -8.55 -5.11 29.13
C ALA A 138 -8.69 -4.44 30.50
N TRP A 139 -8.71 -3.12 30.58
CA TRP A 139 -8.88 -2.41 31.85
C TRP A 139 -10.22 -2.71 32.53
N LYS A 140 -11.33 -2.78 31.76
CA LYS A 140 -12.65 -3.14 32.29
C LYS A 140 -12.77 -4.62 32.69
N LEU A 141 -12.17 -5.54 31.91
CA LEU A 141 -12.31 -6.98 32.11
C LEU A 141 -11.24 -7.59 33.03
N HIS A 142 -10.16 -6.86 33.35
CA HIS A 142 -9.09 -7.35 34.24
C HIS A 142 -9.61 -7.77 35.62
N GLY A 143 -10.75 -7.22 36.07
CA GLY A 143 -11.42 -7.63 37.32
C GLY A 143 -12.24 -8.91 37.23
N ILE A 144 -12.50 -9.44 36.03
CA ILE A 144 -13.39 -10.59 35.78
C ILE A 144 -12.60 -11.81 35.30
N SER A 145 -11.63 -11.64 34.40
CA SER A 145 -10.80 -12.73 33.86
C SER A 145 -9.33 -12.31 33.70
N PRO A 146 -8.51 -12.34 34.78
CA PRO A 146 -7.12 -11.89 34.76
C PRO A 146 -6.16 -12.75 33.92
N HIS A 147 -6.59 -13.94 33.47
CA HIS A 147 -5.74 -14.85 32.68
C HIS A 147 -5.88 -14.67 31.16
N GLU A 148 -6.92 -14.00 30.66
CA GLU A 148 -7.19 -13.92 29.23
C GLU A 148 -6.57 -12.69 28.56
N LEU A 149 -6.40 -11.59 29.30
CA LEU A 149 -5.87 -10.33 28.79
C LEU A 149 -4.68 -9.88 29.64
N PRO A 150 -3.53 -9.55 29.03
CA PRO A 150 -2.40 -9.02 29.79
C PRO A 150 -2.79 -7.69 30.46
N PRO A 151 -2.28 -7.40 31.67
CA PRO A 151 -2.61 -6.18 32.38
C PRO A 151 -2.23 -4.97 31.51
N PRO A 152 -3.13 -3.96 31.38
CA PRO A 152 -2.88 -2.75 30.60
C PRO A 152 -1.82 -1.89 31.30
N THR A 153 -0.57 -2.30 31.17
CA THR A 153 0.59 -1.66 31.77
C THR A 153 1.04 -0.53 30.84
N LEU A 154 1.53 0.59 31.39
CA LEU A 154 2.09 1.67 30.58
C LEU A 154 3.19 1.17 29.62
N LYS A 155 4.03 0.22 30.09
CA LYS A 155 5.01 -0.49 29.27
C LYS A 155 4.39 -1.15 28.04
N LEU A 156 3.25 -1.84 28.20
CA LEU A 156 2.56 -2.55 27.12
C LEU A 156 1.97 -1.60 26.10
N ILE A 157 1.35 -0.52 26.57
CA ILE A 157 0.79 0.53 25.71
C ILE A 157 1.91 1.17 24.90
N LEU A 158 2.97 1.62 25.58
CA LEU A 158 4.13 2.23 24.91
C LEU A 158 4.79 1.26 23.92
N ALA A 159 4.85 -0.03 24.26
CA ALA A 159 5.36 -1.05 23.37
C ALA A 159 4.52 -1.20 22.08
N HIS A 160 3.19 -1.16 22.17
CA HIS A 160 2.31 -1.17 21.00
C HIS A 160 2.50 0.10 20.15
N PHE A 161 2.57 1.28 20.77
CA PHE A 161 2.87 2.53 20.06
C PHE A 161 4.22 2.48 19.32
N ALA A 162 5.21 1.81 19.90
CA ALA A 162 6.51 1.61 19.29
C ALA A 162 6.56 0.44 18.29
N TYR A 163 5.51 -0.36 18.14
CA TYR A 163 5.54 -1.63 17.39
C TYR A 163 6.58 -2.64 17.90
N LEU A 164 6.92 -2.59 19.20
CA LEU A 164 7.91 -3.44 19.88
C LEU A 164 7.38 -4.37 21.01
N PRO A 165 6.08 -4.75 21.09
CA PRO A 165 5.62 -5.59 22.20
C PRO A 165 6.34 -6.95 22.26
N GLU A 166 6.63 -7.57 21.12
CA GLU A 166 7.33 -8.86 21.07
C GLU A 166 8.79 -8.76 21.53
N PHE A 167 9.51 -7.71 21.12
CA PHE A 167 10.88 -7.44 21.59
C PHE A 167 10.96 -7.19 23.09
N LEU A 168 9.90 -6.64 23.68
CA LEU A 168 9.81 -6.34 25.11
C LEU A 168 9.24 -7.50 25.94
N GLY A 169 9.06 -8.68 25.33
CA GLY A 169 8.54 -9.89 25.97
C GLY A 169 7.07 -9.77 26.40
N CYS A 170 6.33 -8.86 25.78
CA CYS A 170 4.96 -8.52 26.14
C CYS A 170 3.96 -9.26 25.25
N LYS A 171 2.91 -9.84 25.85
CA LYS A 171 1.81 -10.45 25.09
C LYS A 171 0.99 -9.37 24.39
N PHE A 172 0.68 -9.58 23.12
CA PHE A 172 -0.21 -8.68 22.36
C PHE A 172 -1.61 -8.66 22.96
N PHE A 173 -2.29 -7.51 22.88
CA PHE A 173 -3.71 -7.43 23.24
C PHE A 173 -4.59 -8.26 22.29
N ILE A 174 -4.26 -8.22 21.00
CA ILE A 174 -4.90 -9.00 19.94
C ILE A 174 -3.79 -9.75 19.23
N GLY A 175 -3.93 -11.07 19.11
CA GLY A 175 -2.92 -11.93 18.49
C GLY A 175 -2.48 -11.42 17.12
N VAL A 176 -3.41 -10.91 16.29
CA VAL A 176 -3.19 -10.44 14.90
C VAL A 176 -2.17 -9.30 14.77
N PHE A 177 -1.98 -8.47 15.81
CA PHE A 177 -1.10 -7.30 15.78
C PHE A 177 0.37 -7.62 15.46
N TRP A 178 0.81 -8.84 15.71
CA TRP A 178 2.18 -9.29 15.42
C TRP A 178 2.57 -9.05 13.95
N THR A 179 1.68 -9.36 13.01
CA THR A 179 1.94 -9.21 11.57
C THR A 179 2.21 -7.77 11.16
N LEU A 180 1.45 -6.83 11.72
CA LEU A 180 1.56 -5.41 11.43
C LEU A 180 2.85 -4.83 12.04
N CYS A 181 3.21 -5.26 13.26
CA CYS A 181 4.47 -4.87 13.88
C CYS A 181 5.67 -5.33 13.03
N ILE A 182 5.66 -6.59 12.58
CA ILE A 182 6.70 -7.10 11.68
C ILE A 182 6.72 -6.33 10.36
N GLU A 183 5.57 -5.96 9.80
CA GLU A 183 5.52 -5.16 8.57
C GLU A 183 6.20 -3.79 8.73
N ILE A 184 5.99 -3.10 9.86
CA ILE A 184 6.67 -1.83 10.16
C ILE A 184 8.17 -2.05 10.38
N GLN A 185 8.56 -3.09 11.12
CA GLN A 185 9.96 -3.44 11.36
C GLN A 185 10.70 -3.80 10.06
N LEU A 186 10.05 -4.50 9.13
CA LEU A 186 10.58 -4.79 7.80
C LEU A 186 10.87 -3.49 7.03
N TYR A 187 9.98 -2.50 7.12
CA TYR A 187 10.20 -1.19 6.50
C TYR A 187 11.38 -0.45 7.10
N VAL A 188 11.45 -0.36 8.42
CA VAL A 188 12.60 0.25 9.11
C VAL A 188 13.89 -0.44 8.71
N THR A 189 13.89 -1.77 8.67
CA THR A 189 15.07 -2.58 8.29
C THR A 189 15.52 -2.26 6.87
N ILE A 190 14.62 -2.22 5.89
CA ILE A 190 14.98 -1.89 4.50
C ILE A 190 15.52 -0.46 4.39
N VAL A 191 14.94 0.49 5.11
CA VAL A 191 15.40 1.89 5.12
C VAL A 191 16.80 2.00 5.68
N LEU A 192 17.08 1.33 6.80
CA LEU A 192 18.41 1.28 7.40
C LEU A 192 19.42 0.58 6.49
N LEU A 193 19.03 -0.52 5.86
CA LEU A 193 19.89 -1.25 4.92
C LEU A 193 20.31 -0.38 3.74
N ILE A 194 19.37 0.32 3.11
CA ILE A 194 19.68 1.21 1.99
C ILE A 194 20.52 2.40 2.44
N GLY A 195 20.19 3.01 3.57
CA GLY A 195 20.99 4.11 4.14
C GLY A 195 22.43 3.67 4.45
N GLY A 196 22.61 2.48 5.01
CA GLY A 196 23.92 1.89 5.30
C GLY A 196 24.72 1.58 4.03
N LEU A 197 24.09 1.01 3.01
CA LEU A 197 24.73 0.76 1.70
C LEU A 197 25.17 2.07 1.04
N GLN A 198 24.32 3.11 1.08
CA GLN A 198 24.67 4.42 0.56
C GLN A 198 25.82 5.06 1.32
N TRP A 199 25.83 4.95 2.65
CA TRP A 199 26.93 5.44 3.48
C TRP A 199 28.26 4.75 3.12
N LEU A 200 28.24 3.43 2.95
CA LEU A 200 29.44 2.67 2.57
C LEU A 200 29.94 3.00 1.16
N SER A 201 29.02 3.31 0.23
CA SER A 201 29.37 3.68 -1.15
C SER A 201 29.99 5.08 -1.30
N ARG A 202 30.00 5.90 -0.24
CA ARG A 202 30.71 7.20 -0.24
C ARG A 202 32.19 6.95 -0.01
N THR A 203 32.92 6.53 -1.04
CA THR A 203 34.39 6.53 -1.00
C THR A 203 34.89 7.98 -0.99
N PRO A 204 35.78 8.38 -0.07
CA PRO A 204 36.44 9.69 -0.14
C PRO A 204 37.21 9.79 -1.46
N GLU A 205 36.94 10.83 -2.26
CA GLU A 205 37.78 11.14 -3.41
C GLU A 205 39.21 11.39 -2.89
N PRO A 206 40.25 10.75 -3.46
CA PRO A 206 41.62 11.07 -3.08
C PRO A 206 41.87 12.55 -3.36
N PRO A 207 42.59 13.27 -2.47
CA PRO A 207 42.87 14.68 -2.69
C PRO A 207 43.56 14.81 -4.04
N VAL A 208 42.95 15.61 -4.94
CA VAL A 208 43.54 15.99 -6.22
C VAL A 208 44.87 16.64 -5.87
N GLY A 209 45.96 15.90 -6.08
CA GLY A 209 47.30 16.40 -5.87
C GLY A 209 47.54 17.50 -6.89
N ASP A 210 47.70 18.71 -6.39
CA ASP A 210 48.21 19.84 -7.13
C ASP A 210 49.66 19.52 -7.54
N ALA A 211 49.83 18.77 -8.63
CA ALA A 211 51.14 18.52 -9.24
C ALA A 211 51.53 19.77 -10.05
N ASN A 212 52.21 20.68 -9.35
CA ASN A 212 52.97 21.81 -9.88
C ASN A 212 54.38 21.36 -10.25
#